data_AF-A0AAX0BBA8-F1
#
_entry.id   AF-A0AAX0BBA8-F1
#
_cell.length_a   1.000
_cell.length_b   1.000
_cell.length_c   1.000
_cell.angle_alpha   90.00
_cell.angle_beta   90.00
_cell.angle_gamma   90.00
#
_symmetry.space_group_name_H-M   'P 1'
#
loop_
_entity.id
_entity.type
_entity.pdbx_description
1 polymer ?
#
loop_
_entity_poly.entity_id
_entity_poly.type
_entity_poly.pdbx_seq_one_letter_code
_entity_poly.pdbx_strand_id
1 'polypeptide(L)'
;MKSLITYKTMGKVIHMAKSKNKTKYYAIKEGKGVKDKIVNTWTECQKLVLGYPAVYKSFRTKDEAMEYLGTVNVIKVKEQTIKGMESKKKLKATTKVLTVRLEKDLLERFDSKCENIGLTKEIILKGMIEEWLD
;
A
#
# COMPACT_ATOMS: atom_id res chain seq x y z
N MET A 1 -35.50 17.00 -18.78
CA MET A 1 -35.13 16.35 -20.06
C MET A 1 -33.67 15.97 -19.99
N LYS A 2 -33.35 14.66 -19.90
CA LYS A 2 -31.95 14.18 -19.90
C LYS A 2 -31.56 13.92 -21.35
N SER A 3 -30.56 14.65 -21.83
CA SER A 3 -30.03 14.50 -23.19
C SER A 3 -29.27 13.17 -23.30
N LEU A 4 -29.72 12.33 -24.23
CA LEU A 4 -29.10 11.08 -24.65
C LEU A 4 -27.96 11.41 -25.61
N ILE A 5 -26.71 11.24 -25.17
CA ILE A 5 -25.59 11.08 -26.11
C ILE A 5 -25.42 9.59 -26.33
N THR A 6 -26.07 9.12 -27.39
CA THR A 6 -26.00 7.76 -27.93
C THR A 6 -24.67 7.54 -28.66
N TYR A 7 -23.93 6.50 -28.30
CA TYR A 7 -23.08 5.79 -29.24
C TYR A 7 -23.38 4.29 -29.17
N LYS A 8 -23.73 3.75 -30.33
CA LYS A 8 -24.18 2.39 -30.61
C LYS A 8 -22.96 1.57 -31.04
N THR A 9 -22.53 0.64 -30.18
CA THR A 9 -21.70 -0.50 -30.59
C THR A 9 -22.29 -1.75 -29.95
N MET A 10 -22.64 -2.72 -30.79
CA MET A 10 -23.41 -3.90 -30.43
C MET A 10 -22.60 -4.84 -29.54
N GLY A 11 -23.03 -5.03 -28.30
CA GLY A 11 -22.45 -6.02 -27.39
C GLY A 11 -22.64 -5.64 -25.93
N LYS A 12 -23.72 -6.15 -25.31
CA LYS A 12 -23.91 -6.24 -23.85
C LYS A 12 -23.89 -4.88 -23.11
N VAL A 13 -25.08 -4.33 -22.85
CA VAL A 13 -25.25 -3.27 -21.84
C VAL A 13 -25.02 -3.89 -20.45
N ILE A 14 -23.75 -4.02 -20.06
CA ILE A 14 -23.37 -4.25 -18.67
C ILE A 14 -23.67 -2.97 -17.91
N HIS A 15 -24.76 -2.96 -17.16
CA HIS A 15 -25.00 -1.97 -16.14
C HIS A 15 -23.88 -2.11 -15.11
N MET A 16 -22.84 -1.27 -15.22
CA MET A 16 -21.80 -1.16 -14.21
C MET A 16 -22.40 -0.45 -13.00
N ALA A 17 -23.14 -1.20 -12.17
CA ALA A 17 -23.60 -0.70 -10.89
C ALA A 17 -22.37 -0.27 -10.08
N LYS A 18 -22.29 1.01 -9.71
CA LYS A 18 -21.34 1.51 -8.70
C LYS A 18 -21.45 0.59 -7.48
N SER A 19 -20.41 -0.22 -7.22
CA SER A 19 -20.33 -1.07 -6.04
C SER A 19 -20.61 -0.21 -4.81
N LYS A 20 -21.71 -0.47 -4.09
CA LYS A 20 -21.89 0.01 -2.72
C LYS A 20 -20.59 -0.30 -1.97
N ASN A 21 -20.06 0.69 -1.25
CA ASN A 21 -18.83 0.56 -0.48
C ASN A 21 -18.95 -0.68 0.41
N LYS A 22 -18.20 -1.75 0.10
CA LYS A 22 -18.30 -3.02 0.84
C LYS A 22 -17.81 -2.73 2.25
N THR A 23 -18.70 -2.81 3.25
CA THR A 23 -18.35 -2.65 4.66
C THR A 23 -17.18 -3.57 4.99
N LYS A 24 -16.11 -3.02 5.53
CA LYS A 24 -14.96 -3.79 6.02
C LYS A 24 -15.09 -3.97 7.53
N TYR A 25 -14.57 -5.08 8.03
CA TYR A 25 -14.46 -5.37 9.46
C TYR A 25 -12.99 -5.42 9.82
N TYR A 26 -12.55 -4.60 10.76
CA TYR A 26 -11.18 -4.54 11.22
C TYR A 26 -11.10 -5.21 12.59
N ALA A 27 -10.50 -6.40 12.63
CA ALA A 27 -10.24 -7.12 13.86
C ALA A 27 -8.90 -6.68 14.44
N ILE A 28 -8.90 -6.26 15.70
CA ILE A 28 -7.75 -5.77 16.46
C ILE A 28 -7.60 -6.71 17.65
N LYS A 29 -6.66 -7.65 17.56
CA LYS A 29 -6.34 -8.56 18.67
C LYS A 29 -5.63 -7.82 19.79
N GLU A 30 -4.67 -6.99 19.43
CA GLU A 30 -3.94 -6.12 20.36
C GLU A 30 -3.66 -4.79 19.68
N GLY A 31 -4.08 -3.70 20.31
CA GLY A 31 -3.84 -2.33 19.86
C GLY A 31 -3.56 -1.40 21.03
N LYS A 32 -3.51 -0.10 20.78
CA LYS A 32 -3.32 0.93 21.82
C LYS A 32 -4.48 0.89 22.83
N GLY A 33 -4.22 0.34 24.02
CA GLY A 33 -5.19 0.28 25.11
C GLY A 33 -6.42 -0.58 24.82
N VAL A 34 -6.38 -1.43 23.80
CA VAL A 34 -7.50 -2.30 23.40
C VAL A 34 -7.03 -3.72 23.10
N LYS A 35 -7.88 -4.70 23.41
CA LYS A 35 -7.72 -6.11 23.05
C LYS A 35 -9.04 -6.65 22.51
N ASP A 36 -8.95 -7.59 21.58
CA ASP A 36 -10.10 -8.33 21.03
C ASP A 36 -11.26 -7.44 20.54
N LYS A 37 -10.94 -6.38 19.80
CA LYS A 37 -11.92 -5.38 19.33
C LYS A 37 -12.14 -5.47 17.82
N ILE A 38 -13.40 -5.41 17.38
CA ILE A 38 -13.76 -5.26 15.96
C ILE A 38 -14.33 -3.86 15.73
N VAL A 39 -13.88 -3.18 14.68
CA VAL A 39 -14.41 -1.87 14.24
C VAL A 39 -14.76 -1.92 12.75
N ASN A 40 -15.65 -1.03 12.29
CA ASN A 40 -16.17 -1.05 10.91
C ASN A 40 -15.60 0.06 10.03
N THR A 41 -14.84 0.98 10.62
CA THR A 41 -14.23 2.10 9.91
C THR A 41 -12.71 2.05 10.03
N TRP A 42 -12.03 2.43 8.96
CA TRP A 42 -10.57 2.59 9.01
C TRP A 42 -10.16 3.67 10.01
N THR A 43 -10.91 4.77 10.11
CA THR A 43 -10.59 5.89 11.01
C THR A 43 -10.49 5.45 12.47
N GLU A 44 -11.39 4.59 12.94
CA GLU A 44 -11.33 4.03 14.30
C GLU A 44 -10.15 3.05 14.45
N CYS A 45 -9.97 2.16 13.47
CA CYS A 45 -8.85 1.21 13.48
C CYS A 45 -7.51 1.94 13.53
N GLN A 46 -7.35 2.97 12.69
CA GLN A 46 -6.12 3.76 12.54
C GLN A 46 -5.66 4.35 13.86
N LYS A 47 -6.59 4.92 14.66
CA LYS A 47 -6.29 5.50 15.98
C LYS A 47 -5.69 4.46 16.94
N LEU A 48 -6.13 3.20 16.83
CA LEU A 48 -5.75 2.11 17.71
C LEU A 48 -4.46 1.40 17.26
N VAL A 49 -4.06 1.50 15.99
CA VAL A 49 -2.94 0.72 15.43
C VAL A 49 -1.73 1.55 15.00
N LEU A 50 -1.90 2.82 14.61
CA LEU A 50 -0.77 3.60 14.09
C LEU A 50 0.27 3.94 15.16
N GLY A 51 1.54 3.70 14.87
CA GLY A 51 2.64 4.00 15.81
C GLY A 51 2.68 3.06 17.02
N TYR A 52 1.96 1.95 16.98
CA TYR A 52 2.01 0.88 17.97
C TYR A 52 2.20 -0.45 17.23
N PRO A 53 2.97 -1.42 17.76
CA PRO A 53 3.10 -2.75 17.17
C PRO A 53 1.82 -3.57 17.36
N ALA A 54 0.75 -3.15 16.68
CA ALA A 54 -0.58 -3.70 16.79
C ALA A 54 -0.74 -4.99 15.97
N VAL A 55 -1.59 -5.89 16.47
CA VAL A 55 -1.99 -7.12 15.79
C VAL A 55 -3.41 -6.93 15.28
N TYR A 56 -3.55 -6.65 13.98
CA TYR A 56 -4.84 -6.38 13.36
C TYR A 56 -4.91 -6.86 11.92
N LYS A 57 -6.13 -7.08 11.40
CA LYS A 57 -6.39 -7.40 10.00
C LYS A 57 -7.81 -6.97 9.60
N SER A 58 -7.99 -6.65 8.31
CA SER A 58 -9.31 -6.32 7.76
C SER A 58 -9.92 -7.49 7.00
N PHE A 59 -11.22 -7.69 7.15
CA PHE A 59 -12.02 -8.77 6.59
C PHE A 59 -13.27 -8.24 5.90
N ARG A 60 -13.90 -9.09 5.08
CA ARG A 60 -15.14 -8.76 4.36
C ARG A 60 -16.38 -9.08 5.19
N THR A 61 -16.27 -10.02 6.12
CA THR A 61 -17.36 -10.44 7.00
C THR A 61 -16.99 -10.26 8.48
N LYS A 62 -18.01 -10.16 9.33
CA LYS A 62 -17.81 -10.08 10.79
C LYS A 62 -17.29 -11.41 11.36
N ASP A 63 -17.72 -12.52 10.78
CA ASP A 63 -17.39 -13.86 11.27
C ASP A 63 -15.90 -14.17 11.05
N GLU A 64 -15.37 -13.89 9.85
CA GLU A 64 -13.91 -13.98 9.57
C GLU A 64 -13.10 -13.10 10.54
N ALA A 65 -13.61 -11.90 10.85
CA ALA A 65 -12.96 -10.98 11.78
C ALA A 65 -12.94 -11.53 13.22
N MET A 66 -14.01 -12.21 13.64
CA MET A 66 -14.12 -12.84 14.95
C MET A 66 -13.22 -14.08 15.05
N GLU A 67 -13.20 -14.92 14.02
CA GLU A 67 -12.32 -16.10 13.95
C GLU A 67 -10.84 -15.70 14.05
N TYR A 68 -10.43 -14.63 13.37
CA TYR A 68 -9.07 -14.11 13.47
C TYR A 68 -8.66 -13.76 14.90
N LEU A 69 -9.57 -13.17 15.69
CA LEU A 69 -9.29 -12.84 17.10
C LEU A 69 -9.04 -14.10 17.93
N GLY A 70 -9.67 -15.22 17.62
CA GLY A 70 -9.48 -16.50 18.31
C GLY A 70 -8.20 -17.24 17.90
N THR A 71 -7.72 -17.06 16.67
CA THR A 71 -6.69 -17.91 16.05
C THR A 71 -5.34 -17.24 15.85
N VAL A 72 -5.27 -15.91 15.88
CA VAL A 72 -4.04 -15.19 15.53
C VAL A 72 -2.91 -15.43 16.54
N ASN A 73 -1.73 -15.74 16.02
CA ASN A 73 -0.49 -15.79 16.81
C ASN A 73 0.04 -14.36 17.04
N VAL A 74 -0.27 -13.81 18.22
CA VAL A 74 0.09 -12.43 18.61
C VAL A 74 1.60 -12.19 18.55
N ILE A 75 2.39 -13.14 19.07
CA ILE A 75 3.86 -13.01 19.16
C ILE A 75 4.46 -12.85 17.76
N LYS A 76 4.10 -13.76 16.84
CA LYS A 76 4.61 -13.76 15.47
C LYS A 76 4.25 -12.47 14.72
N VAL A 77 3.00 -12.02 14.81
CA VAL A 77 2.56 -10.80 14.10
C VAL A 77 3.23 -9.55 14.69
N LYS A 78 3.39 -9.50 16.01
CA LYS A 78 4.01 -8.37 16.69
C LYS A 78 5.50 -8.25 16.35
N GLU A 79 6.21 -9.37 16.31
CA GLU A 79 7.62 -9.42 15.90
C GLU A 79 7.82 -8.91 14.46
N GLN A 80 6.99 -9.39 13.52
CA GLN A 80 7.01 -8.92 12.14
C GLN A 80 6.74 -7.41 12.04
N THR A 81 5.80 -6.91 12.84
CA THR A 81 5.43 -5.49 12.88
C THR A 81 6.59 -4.63 13.40
N ILE A 82 7.26 -5.06 14.48
CA ILE A 82 8.42 -4.37 15.05
C ILE A 82 9.57 -4.32 14.03
N LYS A 83 9.93 -5.46 13.43
CA LYS A 83 10.97 -5.55 12.39
C LYS A 83 10.70 -4.59 11.22
N GLY A 84 9.44 -4.50 10.78
CA GLY A 84 9.01 -3.58 9.74
C GLY A 84 9.12 -2.10 10.14
N MET A 85 8.80 -1.77 11.40
CA MET A 85 8.95 -0.42 11.94
C MET A 85 10.42 0.01 12.03
N GLU A 86 11.29 -0.88 12.51
CA GLU A 86 12.73 -0.64 12.64
C GLU A 86 13.38 -0.43 11.27
N SER A 87 13.04 -1.28 10.29
CA SER A 87 13.54 -1.17 8.92
C SER A 87 13.15 0.16 8.27
N LYS A 88 11.90 0.62 8.46
CA LYS A 88 11.45 1.95 7.99
C LYS A 88 12.16 3.09 8.71
N LYS A 89 12.41 2.96 10.02
CA LYS A 89 13.16 3.97 10.80
C LYS A 89 14.59 4.09 10.27
N LYS A 90 15.27 2.97 10.02
CA LYS A 90 16.62 2.94 9.44
C LYS A 90 16.62 3.58 8.05
N LEU A 91 15.71 3.17 7.17
CA LEU A 91 15.61 3.73 5.81
C LEU A 91 15.44 5.25 5.82
N LYS A 92 14.54 5.78 6.68
CA LYS A 92 14.34 7.23 6.81
C LYS A 92 15.55 7.97 7.39
N ALA A 93 16.35 7.30 8.22
CA ALA A 93 17.54 7.90 8.81
C ALA A 93 18.73 7.91 7.84
N THR A 94 18.84 6.90 6.97
CA THR A 94 20.02 6.70 6.11
C THR A 94 19.82 7.08 4.66
N THR A 95 18.59 7.38 4.22
CA THR A 95 18.29 7.66 2.81
C THR A 95 17.48 8.93 2.64
N LYS A 96 17.68 9.60 1.50
CA LYS A 96 16.92 10.78 1.09
C LYS A 96 16.44 10.57 -0.34
N VAL A 97 15.19 10.97 -0.60
CA VAL A 97 14.61 10.88 -1.94
C VAL A 97 15.16 12.01 -2.79
N LEU A 98 15.71 11.67 -3.96
CA LEU A 98 16.07 12.61 -5.00
C LEU A 98 14.89 12.74 -5.96
N THR A 99 14.34 13.95 -6.08
CA THR A 99 13.26 14.26 -7.03
C THR A 99 13.77 15.26 -8.06
N VAL A 100 13.76 14.88 -9.34
CA VAL A 100 14.20 15.72 -10.46
C VAL A 100 13.11 15.79 -11.53
N ARG A 101 12.99 16.94 -12.19
CA ARG A 101 12.13 17.10 -13.38
C ARG A 101 13.04 17.08 -14.60
N LEU A 102 12.72 16.22 -15.56
CA LEU A 102 13.50 16.00 -16.77
C LEU A 102 12.59 16.16 -17.99
N GLU A 103 13.16 16.54 -19.13
CA GLU A 103 12.43 16.52 -20.40
C GLU A 103 12.01 15.09 -20.74
N LYS A 104 10.81 14.98 -21.32
CA LYS A 104 10.19 13.69 -21.59
C LYS A 104 11.03 12.86 -22.59
N ASP A 105 11.47 13.47 -23.68
CA ASP A 105 12.29 12.81 -24.70
C ASP A 105 13.63 12.31 -24.12
N LEU A 106 14.25 13.10 -23.25
CA LEU A 106 15.48 12.69 -22.56
C LEU A 106 15.27 11.44 -21.70
N LEU A 107 14.16 11.40 -20.94
CA LEU A 107 13.83 10.26 -20.09
C LEU A 107 13.51 9.00 -20.92
N GLU A 108 12.80 9.14 -22.03
CA GLU A 108 12.48 8.02 -22.93
C GLU A 108 13.74 7.42 -23.58
N ARG A 109 14.69 8.26 -23.99
CA ARG A 109 15.98 7.80 -24.51
C ARG A 109 16.81 7.09 -23.44
N PHE A 110 16.81 7.63 -22.22
CA PHE A 110 17.48 6.98 -21.08
C PHE A 110 16.87 5.61 -20.79
N ASP A 111 15.54 5.52 -20.76
CA ASP A 111 14.81 4.27 -20.51
C ASP A 111 15.12 3.20 -21.56
N SER A 112 15.09 3.58 -22.83
CA SER A 112 15.45 2.69 -23.96
C SER A 112 16.89 2.18 -23.82
N LYS A 113 17.82 3.03 -23.38
CA LYS A 113 19.21 2.64 -23.14
C LYS A 113 19.33 1.68 -21.96
N CYS A 114 18.58 1.89 -20.87
CA CYS A 114 18.55 1.01 -19.71
C CYS A 114 18.11 -0.42 -20.09
N GLU A 115 17.05 -0.52 -20.91
CA GLU A 115 16.54 -1.80 -21.41
C GLU A 115 17.56 -2.53 -22.28
N ASN A 116 18.22 -1.81 -23.18
CA ASN A 116 19.25 -2.38 -24.06
C ASN A 116 20.46 -2.94 -23.31
N ILE A 117 20.84 -2.32 -22.17
CA ILE A 117 21.96 -2.81 -21.34
C ILE A 117 21.49 -3.78 -20.25
N GLY A 118 20.19 -4.00 -20.09
CA GLY A 118 19.62 -4.89 -19.08
C GLY A 118 19.80 -4.42 -17.63
N LEU A 119 19.95 -3.10 -17.40
CA LEU A 119 20.12 -2.53 -16.06
C LEU A 119 18.93 -1.64 -15.69
N THR A 120 18.60 -1.61 -14.41
CA THR A 120 17.53 -0.72 -13.93
C THR A 120 18.04 0.71 -13.81
N LYS A 121 17.13 1.66 -14.04
CA LYS A 121 17.37 3.11 -13.88
C LYS A 121 18.00 3.42 -12.51
N GLU A 122 17.56 2.75 -11.46
CA GLU A 122 18.06 2.93 -10.10
C GLU A 122 19.53 2.56 -9.95
N ILE A 123 19.97 1.46 -10.57
CA ILE A 123 21.37 1.02 -10.52
C ILE A 123 22.25 2.03 -11.25
N ILE A 124 21.83 2.44 -12.45
CA ILE A 124 22.59 3.38 -13.28
C ILE A 124 22.71 4.74 -12.58
N LEU A 125 21.61 5.30 -12.08
CA LEU A 125 21.63 6.60 -11.40
C LEU A 125 22.49 6.56 -10.14
N LYS A 126 22.48 5.47 -9.37
CA LYS A 126 23.37 5.31 -8.22
C LYS A 126 24.84 5.27 -8.64
N GLY A 127 25.16 4.45 -9.64
CA GLY A 127 26.52 4.34 -10.17
C GLY A 127 27.05 5.66 -10.70
N MET A 128 26.24 6.43 -11.43
CA MET A 128 26.63 7.76 -11.91
C MET A 128 26.90 8.76 -10.78
N ILE A 129 26.13 8.68 -9.67
CA ILE A 129 26.37 9.55 -8.50
C ILE A 129 27.66 9.13 -7.80
N GLU A 130 27.89 7.83 -7.64
CA GLU A 130 29.11 7.29 -7.01
C GLU A 130 30.35 7.65 -7.82
N GLU A 131 30.34 7.39 -9.14
CA GLU A 131 31.43 7.74 -10.07
C GLU A 131 31.71 9.25 -10.12
N TRP A 132 30.69 10.09 -9.92
CA TRP A 132 30.87 11.55 -9.88
C TRP A 132 31.53 12.04 -8.58
N LEU A 133 31.44 11.28 -7.50
CA LEU A 133 31.99 11.65 -6.18
C LEU A 133 33.44 11.19 -5.99
N ASP A 134 33.89 10.20 -6.75
CA ASP A 134 35.27 9.72 -6.79
C ASP A 134 36.20 10.69 -7.57
#